data_AF-A0A936YRT7-F1
#
_entry.id   AF-A0A936YRT7-F1
#
_cell.length_a   1.000
_cell.length_b   1.000
_cell.length_c   1.000
_cell.angle_alpha   90.00
_cell.angle_beta   90.00
_cell.angle_gamma   90.00
#
_symmetry.space_group_name_H-M   'P 1'
#
loop_
_entity.id
_entity.type
_entity.pdbx_description
1 polymer ?
#
loop_
_entity_poly.entity_id
_entity_poly.type
_entity_poly.pdbx_seq_one_letter_code
_entity_poly.pdbx_strand_id
1 'polypeptide(L)' 'MIKARVVVTLKNGVLDPQGKAIEGALSALDFSGVGGVRQGKVFDLVIDHDDKAKAEADVKSMCEKLLANTVIENYTIALS' A
#
# COMPACT_ATOMS: atom_id res chain seq x y z
N MET A 1 4.08 -22.77 -1.60
CA MET A 1 3.58 -21.56 -0.90
C MET A 1 4.56 -20.41 -1.03
N ILE A 2 4.11 -19.33 -1.66
CA ILE A 2 4.86 -18.09 -1.90
C ILE A 2 4.24 -16.98 -1.04
N LYS A 3 5.05 -16.12 -0.43
CA LYS A 3 4.55 -14.95 0.29
C LYS A 3 4.60 -13.73 -0.61
N ALA A 4 3.59 -12.87 -0.51
CA ALA A 4 3.55 -11.61 -1.22
C ALA A 4 3.22 -10.47 -0.26
N ARG A 5 3.95 -9.37 -0.36
CA ARG A 5 3.61 -8.10 0.28
C ARG A 5 3.18 -7.11 -0.80
N VAL A 6 1.98 -6.57 -0.65
CA VAL A 6 1.46 -5.50 -1.49
C VAL A 6 1.40 -4.22 -0.67
N VAL A 7 2.01 -3.15 -1.17
CA VAL A 7 1.88 -1.81 -0.59
C VAL A 7 1.05 -0.95 -1.53
N VAL A 8 -0.05 -0.38 -1.03
CA VAL A 8 -0.96 0.50 -1.79
C VAL A 8 -0.89 1.91 -1.22
N THR A 9 -0.64 2.90 -2.08
CA THR A 9 -0.49 4.31 -1.69
C THR A 9 -1.27 5.20 -2.62
N LEU A 10 -1.80 6.32 -2.13
CA LEU A 10 -2.41 7.34 -2.99
C LEU A 10 -1.41 7.88 -4.02
N LYS A 11 -1.89 8.18 -5.23
CA LYS A 11 -1.12 8.86 -6.27
C LYS A 11 -0.73 10.28 -5.84
N ASN A 12 0.37 10.77 -6.41
CA ASN A 12 0.77 12.17 -6.24
C ASN A 12 -0.36 13.09 -6.70
N GLY A 13 -0.64 14.13 -5.91
CA GLY A 13 -1.73 15.07 -6.16
C GLY A 13 -3.10 14.64 -5.62
N VAL A 14 -3.28 13.39 -5.20
CA VAL A 14 -4.51 12.96 -4.51
C VAL A 14 -4.41 13.39 -3.04
N LEU A 15 -5.46 14.06 -2.56
CA LEU A 15 -5.58 14.50 -1.18
C LEU A 15 -5.65 13.28 -0.25
N ASP A 16 -4.90 13.35 0.85
CA ASP A 16 -4.86 12.33 1.89
C ASP A 16 -5.31 12.93 3.24
N PRO A 17 -6.64 12.95 3.51
CA PRO A 17 -7.16 13.47 4.77
C PRO A 17 -6.67 12.69 5.99
N GLN A 18 -6.42 11.38 5.85
CA GLN A 18 -5.96 10.53 6.94
C GLN A 18 -4.50 10.83 7.29
N GLY A 19 -3.63 10.92 6.28
CA GLY A 19 -2.25 11.36 6.45
C GLY A 19 -2.18 12.73 7.14
N LYS A 20 -3.02 13.69 6.72
CA LYS A 20 -3.06 15.02 7.36
C LYS A 20 -3.55 15.00 8.80
N ALA A 21 -4.53 14.17 9.13
CA ALA A 21 -4.97 14.00 10.52
C ALA A 21 -3.85 13.42 11.40
N ILE A 22 -3.10 12.42 10.89
CA ILE A 22 -1.97 11.82 11.60
C ILE A 22 -0.83 12.82 11.78
N GLU A 23 -0.49 13.59 10.74
CA GLU A 23 0.52 14.66 10.81
C GLU A 23 0.18 15.68 11.92
N GLY A 24 -1.07 16.12 12.00
CA GLY A 24 -1.55 17.01 13.06
C GLY A 24 -1.46 16.38 14.46
N ALA A 25 -1.81 15.09 14.59
CA ALA A 25 -1.71 14.36 15.85
C ALA A 25 -0.24 14.20 16.31
N LEU A 26 0.69 13.93 15.39
CA LEU A 26 2.12 13.86 15.70
C LEU A 26 2.67 15.21 16.17
N SER A 27 2.25 16.30 15.52
CA SER A 27 2.61 17.66 15.96
C SER A 27 2.12 17.98 17.37
N ALA A 28 0.88 17.59 17.71
CA ALA A 28 0.31 17.76 19.04
C ALA A 28 0.99 16.91 20.14
N LEU A 29 1.77 15.90 19.74
CA LEU A 29 2.58 15.05 20.60
C LEU A 29 4.07 15.47 20.59
N ASP A 30 4.37 16.71 20.19
CA ASP A 30 5.70 17.32 20.14
C ASP A 30 6.69 16.73 19.13
N PHE A 31 6.22 15.93 18.16
CA PHE A 31 7.06 15.40 17.06
C PHE A 31 7.19 16.42 15.91
N SER A 32 7.84 17.56 16.18
CA SER A 32 7.96 18.70 15.26
C SER A 32 8.83 18.46 14.00
N GLY A 33 9.57 17.35 13.94
CA GLY A 33 10.42 16.99 12.79
C GLY A 33 9.68 16.31 11.62
N VAL A 34 8.38 16.05 11.75
CA VAL A 34 7.60 15.34 10.72
C VAL A 34 7.12 16.30 9.63
N GLY A 35 7.81 16.30 8.49
CA GLY A 35 7.50 17.19 7.35
C GLY A 35 6.32 16.75 6.47
N GLY A 36 5.72 15.59 6.74
CA GLY A 36 4.55 15.11 6.02
C GLY A 36 4.26 13.64 6.30
N VAL A 37 2.99 13.27 6.31
CA VAL A 37 2.54 11.89 6.45
C VAL A 37 1.68 11.50 5.26
N ARG A 38 1.92 10.30 4.72
CA ARG A 38 1.03 9.64 3.78
C ARG A 38 0.56 8.33 4.37
N GLN A 39 -0.75 8.11 4.32
CA GLN A 39 -1.38 6.86 4.71
C GLN A 39 -1.58 5.97 3.48
N GLY A 40 -1.42 4.67 3.69
CA GLY A 40 -1.61 3.65 2.68
C GLY A 40 -1.99 2.32 3.32
N LYS A 41 -2.14 1.29 2.49
CA LYS A 41 -2.51 -0.07 2.92
C LYS A 41 -1.35 -1.01 2.68
N VAL A 42 -1.19 -2.01 3.54
CA VAL A 42 -0.27 -3.13 3.34
C VAL A 42 -1.06 -4.42 3.42
N PHE A 43 -0.88 -5.29 2.44
CA PHE A 43 -1.46 -6.64 2.42
C PHE A 43 -0.33 -7.67 2.42
N ASP A 44 -0.30 -8.51 3.44
CA ASP A 44 0.56 -9.70 3.47
C ASP A 44 -0.28 -10.90 3.08
N LEU A 45 0.10 -11.54 1.98
CA LEU A 45 -0.62 -12.65 1.36
C LEU A 45 0.24 -13.92 1.40
N VAL A 46 -0.42 -15.05 1.57
CA VAL A 46 0.16 -16.38 1.36
C VAL A 46 -0.53 -16.98 0.16
N ILE A 47 0.24 -17.22 -0.91
CA ILE A 47 -0.24 -17.75 -2.17
C ILE A 47 0.15 -19.22 -2.25
N ASP A 48 -0.84 -20.10 -2.38
CA ASP A 48 -0.60 -21.53 -2.55
C ASP A 48 -0.27 -21.84 -4.01
N HIS A 49 0.94 -21.45 -4.40
CA HIS A 49 1.48 -21.69 -5.72
C HIS A 49 2.98 -22.02 -5.61
N ASP A 50 3.46 -22.83 -6.55
CA ASP A 50 4.88 -23.24 -6.65
C ASP A 50 5.64 -22.50 -7.77
N ASP A 51 4.94 -21.64 -8.52
CA ASP A 51 5.48 -20.90 -9.66
C ASP A 51 5.38 -19.41 -9.35
N LYS A 52 6.54 -18.76 -9.27
CA LYS A 52 6.66 -17.35 -8.92
C LYS A 52 6.00 -16.43 -9.95
N ALA A 53 6.07 -16.76 -11.24
CA ALA A 53 5.50 -15.92 -12.29
C ALA A 53 3.97 -15.96 -12.27
N LYS A 54 3.38 -17.13 -12.01
CA LYS A 54 1.93 -17.27 -11.85
C LYS A 54 1.44 -16.60 -10.56
N ALA A 55 2.15 -16.78 -9.45
CA ALA A 55 1.84 -16.07 -8.20
C ALA A 55 1.88 -14.55 -8.39
N GLU A 56 2.86 -14.02 -9.13
CA GLU A 56 2.95 -12.60 -9.44
C GLU A 56 1.76 -12.11 -10.27
N ALA A 57 1.37 -12.87 -11.31
CA ALA A 57 0.23 -12.55 -12.16
C ALA A 57 -1.10 -12.54 -11.37
N ASP A 58 -1.28 -13.50 -10.47
CA ASP A 58 -2.45 -13.59 -9.61
C ASP A 58 -2.54 -12.41 -8.65
N VAL A 59 -1.45 -12.10 -7.93
CA VAL A 59 -1.39 -10.95 -7.00
C VAL A 59 -1.62 -9.64 -7.75
N LYS A 60 -1.05 -9.49 -8.96
CA LYS A 60 -1.33 -8.34 -9.82
C LYS A 60 -2.81 -8.23 -10.16
N SER A 61 -3.47 -9.34 -10.53
CA SER A 61 -4.91 -9.35 -10.81
C SER A 61 -5.74 -8.99 -9.57
N MET A 62 -5.33 -9.46 -8.38
CA MET A 62 -5.96 -9.07 -7.10
C MET A 62 -5.85 -7.56 -6.85
N CYS A 63 -4.69 -6.97 -7.13
CA CYS A 63 -4.48 -5.52 -7.01
C CYS A 63 -5.40 -4.73 -7.94
N GLU A 64 -5.47 -5.12 -9.21
CA GLU A 64 -6.27 -4.43 -10.23
C GLU A 64 -7.79 -4.56 -10.02
N LYS A 65 -8.24 -5.70 -9.47
CA LYS A 65 -9.65 -5.99 -9.29
C LYS A 65 -10.20 -5.56 -7.93
N LEU A 66 -9.37 -5.48 -6.90
CA LEU A 66 -9.86 -5.32 -5.52
C LEU A 66 -8.94 -4.48 -4.62
N LEU A 67 -7.65 -4.83 -4.51
CA LEU A 67 -6.81 -4.29 -3.43
C LEU A 67 -6.47 -2.81 -3.61
N ALA A 68 -6.44 -2.34 -4.86
CA ALA A 68 -6.15 -0.95 -5.20
C ALA A 68 -7.23 -0.35 -6.12
N ASN A 69 -7.67 0.87 -5.81
CA ASN A 69 -8.38 1.70 -6.75
C ASN A 69 -7.39 2.35 -7.72
N THR A 70 -7.18 1.74 -8.88
CA THR A 70 -6.17 2.15 -9.88
C THR A 70 -6.36 3.56 -10.46
N VAL A 71 -7.51 4.21 -10.23
CA VAL A 71 -7.72 5.61 -10.59
C VAL A 71 -6.89 6.52 -9.70
N ILE A 72 -6.91 6.30 -8.37
CA ILE A 72 -6.36 7.21 -7.36
C ILE A 72 -5.21 6.63 -6.52
N GLU A 73 -4.97 5.32 -6.59
CA GLU A 73 -3.93 4.61 -5.86
C GLU A 73 -2.90 4.00 -6.82
N ASN A 74 -1.66 3.90 -6.34
CA ASN A 74 -0.58 3.09 -6.88
C ASN A 74 -0.37 1.87 -5.98
N TYR A 75 0.22 0.80 -6.51
CA TYR A 75 0.65 -0.32 -5.70
C TYR A 75 2.02 -0.87 -6.11
N THR A 76 2.71 -1.51 -5.18
CA THR A 76 3.94 -2.30 -5.42
C THR A 76 3.77 -3.70 -4.86
N ILE A 77 4.40 -4.68 -5.49
CA ILE A 77 4.35 -6.10 -5.11
C ILE A 77 5.77 -6.57 -4.82
N ALA A 78 5.98 -7.23 -3.69
CA ALA A 78 7.22 -7.92 -3.35
C ALA A 78 6.93 -9.39 -3.02
N LEU A 79 7.54 -10.32 -3.76
CA LEU A 79 7.40 -11.76 -3.54
C LEU A 79 8.62 -12.30 -2.79
N SER A 80 8.39 -13.16 -1.80
CA SER A 80 9.41 -13.82 -0.96
C SER A 80 9.13 -15.29 -0.75
#